data_AF-A0A2G0CK99-F1
#
_entry.id   AF-A0A2G0CK99-F1
#
_cell.length_a   1.000
_cell.length_b   1.000
_cell.length_c   1.000
_cell.angle_alpha   90.00
_cell.angle_beta   90.00
_cell.angle_gamma   90.00
#
_symmetry.space_group_name_H-M   'P 1'
#
loop_
_entity.id
_entity.type
_entity.pdbx_description
1 polymer ?
#
loop_
_entity_poly.entity_id
_entity_poly.type
_entity_poly.pdbx_seq_one_letter_code
_entity_poly.pdbx_strand_id
1 'polypeptide(L)'
;MRHLITFILILLLASCTKEEVQPDCPSGLGVGDLLRLPDDTALTLVSVQDNRCPCGVECVWEGYLQAVLTDGDTTLRVSTQHVSDSLGIVDVVYYRQFPIAIDTVTLLTDACKPHYPQEAYCISFVLSDGE
;
A
#
# COMPACT_ATOMS: atom_id res chain seq x y z
N MET A 1 45.15 4.51 -25.14
CA MET A 1 43.70 4.69 -25.37
C MET A 1 42.87 3.40 -25.24
N ARG A 2 43.45 2.19 -25.36
CA ARG A 2 42.73 0.91 -25.24
C ARG A 2 42.45 0.47 -23.79
N HIS A 3 43.21 0.98 -22.82
CA HIS A 3 43.03 0.70 -21.38
C HIS A 3 42.03 1.63 -20.68
N LEU A 4 41.63 2.74 -21.32
CA LEU A 4 40.66 3.69 -20.73
C LEU A 4 39.23 3.12 -20.79
N ILE A 5 38.92 2.35 -21.84
CA ILE A 5 37.60 1.77 -22.07
C ILE A 5 37.30 0.63 -21.07
N THR A 6 38.33 -0.10 -20.63
CA THR A 6 38.18 -1.23 -19.71
C THR A 6 37.84 -0.79 -18.28
N PHE A 7 38.25 0.42 -17.89
CA PHE A 7 38.00 0.94 -16.54
C PHE A 7 36.56 1.43 -16.33
N ILE A 8 35.88 1.83 -17.41
CA ILE A 8 34.52 2.39 -17.37
C ILE A 8 33.47 1.27 -17.27
N LEU A 9 33.78 0.07 -17.78
CA LEU A 9 32.88 -1.09 -17.74
C LEU A 9 32.70 -1.67 -16.32
N ILE A 10 33.65 -1.44 -15.42
CA ILE A 10 33.61 -1.95 -14.03
C ILE A 10 32.74 -1.06 -13.13
N LEU A 11 32.62 0.24 -13.44
CA LEU A 11 31.80 1.19 -12.67
C LEU A 11 30.27 1.00 -12.86
N LEU A 12 29.85 0.29 -13.90
CA LEU A 12 28.43 0.04 -14.20
C LEU A 12 27.83 -1.16 -13.45
N LEU A 13 28.66 -2.01 -12.83
CA LEU A 13 28.19 -3.18 -12.07
C LEU A 13 27.99 -2.89 -10.57
N ALA A 14 28.30 -1.66 -10.12
CA ALA A 14 28.11 -1.22 -8.74
C ALA A 14 26.82 -0.38 -8.55
N SER A 15 25.80 -0.59 -9.39
CA SER A 15 24.44 -0.13 -9.08
C SER A 15 23.86 -1.04 -8.01
N CYS A 16 24.35 -0.89 -6.78
CA CYS A 16 23.74 -1.49 -5.60
C CYS A 16 22.28 -1.05 -5.54
N THR A 17 21.38 -2.03 -5.62
CA THR A 17 19.97 -1.88 -5.27
C THR A 17 19.92 -1.36 -3.83
N LYS A 18 19.39 -0.14 -3.67
CA LYS A 18 19.12 0.43 -2.35
C LYS A 18 18.06 -0.46 -1.72
N GLU A 19 18.48 -1.37 -0.86
CA GLU A 19 17.58 -2.10 0.01
C GLU A 19 17.09 -1.10 1.07
N GLU A 20 16.00 -0.42 0.75
CA GLU A 20 15.29 0.41 1.72
C GLU A 20 14.75 -0.54 2.78
N VAL A 21 15.40 -0.51 3.95
CA VAL A 21 14.89 -1.16 5.15
C VAL A 21 13.58 -0.47 5.48
N GLN A 22 12.48 -1.08 5.03
CA GLN A 22 11.14 -0.62 5.33
C GLN A 22 10.96 -0.73 6.86
N PRO A 23 10.43 0.31 7.53
CA PRO A 23 10.15 0.23 8.96
C PRO A 23 9.26 -0.98 9.24
N ASP A 24 9.59 -1.71 10.31
CA ASP A 24 8.96 -2.99 10.64
C ASP A 24 7.43 -2.83 10.73
N CYS A 25 6.69 -3.61 9.94
CA CYS A 25 5.23 -3.64 9.90
C CYS A 25 4.76 -4.96 10.52
N PRO A 26 4.80 -5.09 11.85
CA PRO A 26 4.79 -6.38 12.54
C PRO A 26 3.48 -7.16 12.41
N SER A 27 2.38 -6.50 12.03
CA SER A 27 1.04 -7.10 12.00
C SER A 27 0.23 -6.70 10.75
N GLY A 28 0.88 -6.19 9.72
CA GLY A 28 0.20 -5.70 8.52
C GLY A 28 1.06 -5.84 7.26
N LEU A 29 0.69 -5.09 6.24
CA LEU A 29 1.36 -4.99 4.96
C LEU A 29 1.86 -3.56 4.75
N GLY A 30 3.12 -3.42 4.39
CA GLY A 30 3.69 -2.23 3.78
C GLY A 30 3.47 -2.21 2.28
N VAL A 31 3.75 -1.07 1.64
CA VAL A 31 3.72 -0.97 0.18
C VAL A 31 4.83 -1.84 -0.41
N GLY A 32 4.46 -2.75 -1.30
CA GLY A 32 5.32 -3.78 -1.88
C GLY A 32 5.02 -5.18 -1.34
N ASP A 33 4.34 -5.30 -0.20
CA ASP A 33 4.02 -6.59 0.40
C ASP A 33 2.83 -7.29 -0.26
N LEU A 34 2.75 -8.61 -0.05
CA LEU A 34 1.71 -9.48 -0.60
C LEU A 34 0.64 -9.79 0.44
N LEU A 35 -0.60 -9.44 0.13
CA LEU A 35 -1.80 -10.00 0.76
C LEU A 35 -2.07 -11.37 0.17
N ARG A 36 -1.88 -12.43 0.96
CA ARG A 36 -2.23 -13.80 0.57
C ARG A 36 -3.68 -14.11 0.92
N LEU A 37 -4.42 -14.60 -0.06
CA LEU A 37 -5.81 -15.03 0.08
C LEU A 37 -5.88 -16.52 0.46
N PRO A 38 -7.03 -17.02 0.94
CA PRO A 38 -7.18 -18.42 1.38
C PRO A 38 -6.93 -19.46 0.29
N ASP A 39 -7.02 -19.11 -1.00
CA ASP A 39 -6.73 -19.99 -2.13
C ASP A 39 -5.28 -19.89 -2.63
N ASP A 40 -4.37 -19.35 -1.82
CA ASP A 40 -2.96 -19.07 -2.14
C ASP A 40 -2.73 -18.04 -3.26
N THR A 41 -3.78 -17.40 -3.80
CA THR A 41 -3.59 -16.23 -4.65
C THR A 41 -3.05 -15.05 -3.84
N ALA A 42 -2.34 -14.14 -4.51
CA ALA A 42 -1.70 -13.02 -3.85
C ALA A 42 -2.01 -11.70 -4.57
N LEU A 43 -2.24 -10.66 -3.78
CA LEU A 43 -2.39 -9.30 -4.24
C LEU A 43 -1.26 -8.45 -3.63
N THR A 44 -0.60 -7.64 -4.44
CA THR A 44 0.43 -6.70 -3.97
C THR A 44 -0.22 -5.40 -3.53
N LEU A 45 0.13 -4.89 -2.35
CA LEU A 45 -0.19 -3.52 -1.94
C LEU A 45 0.74 -2.55 -2.65
N VAL A 46 0.25 -1.85 -3.68
CA VAL A 46 1.10 -0.99 -4.52
C VAL A 46 1.05 0.48 -4.14
N SER A 47 -0.01 0.91 -3.45
CA SER A 47 -0.13 2.29 -3.00
C SER A 47 -1.18 2.47 -1.91
N VAL A 48 -0.97 3.48 -1.08
CA VAL A 48 -1.92 4.01 -0.11
C VAL A 48 -2.24 5.46 -0.49
N GLN A 49 -3.53 5.73 -0.71
CA GLN A 49 -4.06 7.07 -0.95
C GLN A 49 -4.78 7.54 0.31
N ASP A 50 -4.16 8.46 1.02
CA ASP A 50 -4.68 8.99 2.29
C ASP A 50 -5.34 10.35 2.06
N ASN A 51 -6.66 10.37 2.17
CA ASN A 51 -7.50 11.57 2.09
C ASN A 51 -8.09 11.91 3.46
N ARG A 52 -7.53 11.37 4.55
CA ARG A 52 -7.96 11.72 5.91
C ARG A 52 -7.63 13.18 6.21
N CYS A 53 -8.37 13.74 7.17
CA CYS A 53 -8.14 15.12 7.59
C CYS A 53 -6.72 15.27 8.18
N PRO A 54 -5.96 16.31 7.80
CA PRO A 54 -4.68 16.61 8.44
C PRO A 54 -4.85 16.80 9.95
N CYS A 55 -3.87 16.35 10.73
CA CYS A 55 -3.98 16.47 12.19
C CYS A 55 -3.98 17.94 12.65
N GLY A 56 -4.82 18.21 13.66
CA GLY A 56 -5.04 19.56 14.17
C GLY A 56 -5.98 20.43 13.31
N VAL A 57 -6.55 19.87 12.23
CA VAL A 57 -7.54 20.54 11.38
C VAL A 57 -8.87 19.83 11.52
N GLU A 58 -9.96 20.60 11.47
CA GLU A 58 -11.32 20.08 11.37
C GLU A 58 -11.77 20.14 9.91
N CYS A 59 -12.12 18.99 9.35
CA CYS A 59 -12.62 18.88 7.99
C CYS A 59 -14.15 18.86 7.97
N VAL A 60 -14.74 19.49 6.95
CA VAL A 60 -16.21 19.51 6.76
C VAL A 60 -16.74 18.11 6.44
N TRP A 61 -15.92 17.28 5.79
CA TRP A 61 -16.26 15.92 5.39
C TRP A 61 -15.34 14.93 6.09
N GLU A 62 -15.87 13.75 6.39
CA GLU A 62 -15.05 12.64 6.88
C GLU A 62 -14.10 12.21 5.76
N GLY A 63 -12.80 12.29 6.01
CA GLY A 63 -11.79 11.83 5.07
C GLY A 63 -11.64 10.32 5.13
N TYR A 64 -11.13 9.71 4.06
CA TYR A 64 -10.98 8.27 3.94
C TYR A 64 -9.56 7.90 3.50
N LEU A 65 -9.20 6.64 3.65
CA LEU A 65 -7.98 6.07 3.07
C LEU A 65 -8.35 4.97 2.08
N GLN A 66 -7.57 4.84 1.01
CA GLN A 66 -7.68 3.76 0.03
C GLN A 66 -6.35 2.99 -0.07
N ALA A 67 -6.42 1.68 0.14
CA ALA A 67 -5.36 0.75 -0.20
C ALA A 67 -5.58 0.25 -1.64
N VAL A 68 -4.54 0.34 -2.47
CA VAL A 68 -4.56 -0.12 -3.85
C VAL A 68 -3.86 -1.48 -3.93
N LEU A 69 -4.62 -2.51 -4.27
CA LEU A 69 -4.15 -3.89 -4.39
C LEU A 69 -4.15 -4.31 -5.87
N THR A 70 -3.19 -5.14 -6.28
CA THR A 70 -3.19 -5.70 -7.65
C THR A 70 -2.53 -7.07 -7.74
N ASP A 71 -3.01 -7.92 -8.65
CA ASP A 71 -2.35 -9.16 -9.07
C ASP A 71 -1.51 -8.98 -10.36
N GLY A 72 -1.43 -7.76 -10.90
CA GLY A 72 -0.80 -7.42 -12.18
C GLY A 72 -1.79 -7.21 -13.33
N ASP A 73 -2.96 -7.84 -13.28
CA ASP A 73 -4.01 -7.74 -14.31
C ASP A 73 -5.22 -6.92 -13.83
N THR A 74 -5.56 -7.08 -12.55
CA THR A 74 -6.69 -6.45 -11.88
C THR A 74 -6.19 -5.49 -10.82
N THR A 75 -6.77 -4.30 -10.75
CA THR A 75 -6.52 -3.33 -9.68
C THR A 75 -7.77 -3.18 -8.82
N LEU A 76 -7.61 -3.30 -7.51
CA LEU A 76 -8.65 -3.13 -6.51
C LEU A 76 -8.33 -1.90 -5.66
N ARG A 77 -9.39 -1.20 -5.23
CA ARG A 77 -9.29 -0.05 -4.32
C ARG A 77 -10.17 -0.34 -3.12
N VAL A 78 -9.55 -0.70 -2.01
CA VAL A 78 -10.24 -0.98 -0.74
C VAL A 78 -10.19 0.29 0.09
N SER A 79 -11.33 0.75 0.61
CA SER A 79 -11.37 1.96 1.44
C SER A 79 -11.63 1.66 2.92
N THR A 80 -11.25 2.58 3.79
CA THR A 80 -11.65 2.54 5.21
C THR A 80 -13.10 2.95 5.44
N GLN A 81 -13.76 3.53 4.43
CA GLN A 81 -15.15 3.98 4.53
C GLN A 81 -15.93 3.55 3.29
N HIS A 82 -17.19 3.20 3.51
CA HIS A 82 -18.17 3.12 2.45
C HIS A 82 -18.64 4.52 2.13
N VAL A 83 -18.43 5.01 0.91
CA VAL A 83 -19.26 6.10 0.42
C VAL A 83 -20.15 5.51 -0.66
N SER A 84 -21.40 5.30 -0.27
CA SER A 84 -22.48 5.10 -1.24
C SER A 84 -22.41 6.31 -2.15
N ASP A 85 -22.06 6.12 -3.42
CA ASP A 85 -22.30 7.00 -4.58
C ASP A 85 -21.13 6.88 -5.59
N SER A 86 -21.37 7.44 -6.78
CA SER A 86 -20.65 7.38 -8.07
C SER A 86 -19.11 7.54 -8.10
N LEU A 87 -18.45 7.61 -6.95
CA LEU A 87 -17.00 7.77 -6.78
C LEU A 87 -16.24 6.44 -6.69
N GLY A 88 -16.94 5.30 -6.53
CA GLY A 88 -16.32 3.97 -6.46
C GLY A 88 -15.51 3.73 -5.18
N ILE A 89 -15.88 4.38 -4.08
CA ILE A 89 -15.24 4.21 -2.77
C ILE A 89 -16.04 3.16 -2.00
N VAL A 90 -15.48 1.95 -1.89
CA VAL A 90 -16.13 0.84 -1.22
C VAL A 90 -15.20 0.32 -0.12
N ASP A 91 -15.78 0.11 1.06
CA ASP A 91 -15.12 -0.44 2.24
C ASP A 91 -14.83 -1.94 2.13
N VAL A 92 -15.70 -2.67 1.43
CA VAL A 92 -15.53 -4.08 1.10
C VAL A 92 -15.49 -4.27 -0.40
N VAL A 93 -14.41 -4.87 -0.90
CA VAL A 93 -14.31 -5.26 -2.31
C VAL A 93 -14.22 -6.77 -2.44
N TYR A 94 -14.83 -7.32 -3.49
CA TYR A 94 -14.73 -8.74 -3.79
C TYR A 94 -13.66 -8.96 -4.85
N TYR A 95 -12.68 -9.78 -4.53
CA TYR A 95 -11.77 -10.35 -5.52
C TYR A 95 -12.05 -11.84 -5.63
N ARG A 96 -12.55 -12.24 -6.80
CA ARG A 96 -13.12 -13.58 -7.03
C ARG A 96 -14.32 -13.81 -6.09
N GLN A 97 -14.10 -14.53 -5.00
CA GLN A 97 -15.12 -14.85 -3.98
C GLN A 97 -14.72 -14.36 -2.58
N PHE A 98 -13.56 -13.71 -2.44
CA PHE A 98 -13.05 -13.24 -1.16
C PHE A 98 -13.43 -11.77 -0.95
N PRO A 99 -14.30 -11.47 0.03
CA PRO A 99 -14.46 -10.11 0.52
C PRO A 99 -13.17 -9.66 1.21
N ILE A 100 -12.67 -8.50 0.80
CA ILE A 100 -11.47 -7.86 1.32
C ILE A 100 -11.89 -6.51 1.89
N ALA A 101 -11.57 -6.27 3.16
CA ALA A 101 -11.79 -5.00 3.84
C ALA A 101 -10.52 -4.57 4.58
N ILE A 102 -10.31 -3.26 4.74
CA ILE A 102 -9.25 -2.75 5.61
C ILE A 102 -9.68 -2.98 7.07
N ASP A 103 -8.81 -3.63 7.83
CA ASP A 103 -9.01 -3.88 9.26
C ASP A 103 -8.40 -2.74 10.08
N THR A 104 -7.09 -2.53 9.97
CA THR A 104 -6.39 -1.45 10.66
C THR A 104 -5.44 -0.70 9.73
N VAL A 105 -5.26 0.58 10.02
CA VAL A 105 -4.22 1.43 9.41
C VAL A 105 -3.35 1.98 10.51
N THR A 106 -2.08 1.60 10.52
CA THR A 106 -1.07 2.13 11.44
C THR A 106 -0.11 3.02 10.68
N LEU A 107 0.15 4.22 11.21
CA LEU A 107 1.24 5.07 10.75
C LEU A 107 2.49 4.71 11.57
N LEU A 108 3.59 4.39 10.89
CA LEU A 108 4.88 4.04 11.50
C LEU A 108 5.68 5.29 11.94
N THR A 109 4.96 6.36 12.27
CA THR A 109 5.52 7.63 12.71
C THR A 109 4.52 8.38 13.59
N ASP A 110 5.03 9.01 14.63
CA ASP A 110 4.23 9.86 15.54
C ASP A 110 4.17 11.32 15.07
N ALA A 111 4.91 11.67 14.01
CA ALA A 111 5.01 13.05 13.54
C ALA A 111 3.78 13.41 12.70
N CYS A 112 3.00 14.41 13.12
CA CYS A 112 1.92 14.94 12.28
C CYS A 112 2.48 15.61 11.02
N LYS A 113 2.07 15.15 9.84
CA LYS A 113 2.45 15.74 8.55
C LYS A 113 1.22 15.92 7.66
N PRO A 114 1.21 16.93 6.77
CA PRO A 114 0.14 17.09 5.77
C PRO A 114 0.03 15.89 4.82
N HIS A 115 1.18 15.26 4.52
CA HIS A 115 1.28 14.06 3.69
C HIS A 115 2.30 13.11 4.30
N TYR A 116 1.97 11.83 4.36
CA TYR A 116 2.89 10.78 4.76
C TYR A 116 3.42 10.06 3.52
N PRO A 117 4.69 9.64 3.52
CA PRO A 117 5.23 8.85 2.44
C PRO A 117 4.68 7.41 2.50
N GLN A 118 4.79 6.66 1.40
CA GLN A 118 4.13 5.34 1.25
C GLN A 118 4.65 4.31 2.28
N GLU A 119 5.93 4.36 2.59
CA GLU A 119 6.60 3.52 3.58
C GLU A 119 6.21 3.81 5.03
N ALA A 120 5.43 4.87 5.29
CA ALA A 120 4.93 5.17 6.62
C ALA A 120 3.65 4.41 6.97
N TYR A 121 3.05 3.68 6.03
CA TYR A 121 1.79 2.96 6.24
C TYR A 121 2.01 1.47 6.48
N CYS A 122 1.31 0.94 7.48
CA CYS A 122 1.20 -0.48 7.78
C CYS A 122 -0.29 -0.84 7.88
N ILE A 123 -0.79 -1.67 6.97
CA ILE A 123 -2.23 -1.93 6.81
C ILE A 123 -2.54 -3.41 7.03
N SER A 124 -3.48 -3.74 7.92
CA SER A 124 -4.05 -5.10 8.00
C SER A 124 -5.37 -5.18 7.24
N PHE A 125 -5.71 -6.38 6.78
CA PHE A 125 -6.94 -6.66 6.04
C PHE A 125 -7.73 -7.76 6.73
N VAL A 126 -9.06 -7.62 6.76
CA VAL A 126 -9.95 -8.75 7.04
C VAL A 126 -10.29 -9.44 5.74
N LEU A 127 -10.13 -10.75 5.72
CA LEU A 127 -10.67 -11.65 4.71
C LEU A 127 -11.81 -12.41 5.39
N SER A 128 -13.03 -12.33 4.87
CA SER A 128 -14.10 -13.22 5.34
C SER A 128 -14.21 -14.39 4.37
N ASP A 129 -14.50 -15.58 4.89
CA ASP A 129 -14.86 -16.70 4.03
C ASP A 129 -16.20 -16.35 3.38
N GLY A 130 -16.26 -16.36 2.05
CA GLY A 130 -17.52 -16.27 1.33
C GLY A 130 -18.35 -17.50 1.68
N GLU A 131 -19.50 -17.31 2.34
CA GLU A 131 -20.46 -18.39 2.64
C GLU A 131 -20.92 -19.15 1.38
#